data_AF-A0A945GU96-F1
#
_entry.id   AF-A0A945GU96-F1
#
_cell.length_a   1.000
_cell.length_b   1.000
_cell.length_c   1.000
_cell.angle_alpha   90.00
_cell.angle_beta   90.00
_cell.angle_gamma   90.00
#
_symmetry.space_group_name_H-M   'P 1'
#
loop_
_entity.id
_entity.type
_entity.pdbx_description
1 polymer ?
#
loop_
_entity_poly.entity_id
_entity_poly.type
_entity_poly.pdbx_seq_one_letter_code
_entity_poly.pdbx_strand_id
1 'polypeptide(L)'
;MMNIAVVMSLRGLPMMAKEGLTMVFYLLFASILFLVPVSLVSAELATGWPKNGGVYVWVKEAFGSKLGFTAIWLQWIQNVIWYPTVLAFAAGALAYLFLDPELANNKLFSVVVILVVYWGATLVNLRGVASAGWLTTAG
;
A
#
# COMPACT_ATOMS: atom_id res chain seq x y z
N MET A 1 0.01 0.30 13.22
CA MET A 1 -1.38 0.44 12.74
C MET A 1 -1.57 0.28 11.23
N MET A 2 -0.52 0.35 10.38
CA MET A 2 -0.69 0.28 8.92
C MET A 2 -0.93 -1.12 8.32
N ASN A 3 -0.64 -2.21 9.05
CA ASN A 3 -0.62 -3.55 8.46
C ASN A 3 -2.02 -4.18 8.24
N ILE A 4 -3.02 -3.85 9.06
CA ILE A 4 -4.36 -4.44 8.94
C ILE A 4 -5.13 -3.86 7.73
N ALA A 5 -4.95 -2.56 7.45
CA ALA A 5 -5.58 -1.89 6.30
C ALA A 5 -5.03 -2.38 4.95
N VAL A 6 -3.79 -2.89 4.90
CA VAL A 6 -3.17 -3.44 3.69
C VAL A 6 -3.71 -4.84 3.36
N VAL A 7 -4.01 -5.65 4.37
CA VAL A 7 -4.51 -7.04 4.19
C VAL A 7 -5.94 -7.04 3.64
N MET A 8 -6.74 -6.03 3.97
CA MET A 8 -8.09 -5.84 3.41
C MET A 8 -8.10 -4.78 2.30
N SER A 9 -7.25 -4.95 1.29
CA SER A 9 -7.31 -4.08 0.10
C SER A 9 -8.66 -4.31 -0.61
N LEU A 10 -9.62 -3.42 -0.33
CA LEU A 10 -10.95 -3.37 -0.96
C LEU A 10 -10.86 -3.40 -2.50
N ARG A 11 -9.74 -2.91 -3.05
CA ARG A 11 -9.44 -2.93 -4.49
C ARG A 11 -9.30 -4.34 -5.06
N GLY A 12 -8.79 -5.29 -4.28
CA GLY A 12 -8.62 -6.66 -4.74
C GLY A 12 -9.92 -7.45 -4.77
N LEU A 13 -10.91 -7.05 -3.95
CA LEU A 13 -12.19 -7.77 -3.76
C LEU A 13 -12.96 -8.04 -5.06
N PRO A 14 -13.04 -7.14 -6.06
CA PRO A 14 -13.73 -7.43 -7.31
C PRO A 14 -13.02 -8.50 -8.15
N MET A 15 -11.68 -8.52 -8.13
CA MET A 15 -10.89 -9.55 -8.83
C MET A 15 -10.99 -10.89 -8.09
N MET A 16 -10.94 -10.82 -6.77
CA MET A 16 -11.08 -11.90 -5.82
C MET A 16 -12.49 -12.55 -5.87
N ALA A 17 -13.55 -11.76 -6.06
CA ALA A 17 -14.92 -12.25 -6.21
C ALA A 17 -15.13 -13.10 -7.47
N LYS A 18 -14.33 -12.90 -8.53
CA LYS A 18 -14.42 -13.73 -9.75
C LYS A 18 -13.95 -15.16 -9.54
N GLU A 19 -13.05 -15.38 -8.58
CA GLU A 19 -12.47 -16.69 -8.24
C GLU A 19 -13.37 -17.50 -7.30
N GLY A 20 -14.45 -16.91 -6.76
CA GLY A 20 -15.44 -17.59 -5.93
C GLY A 20 -14.83 -18.21 -4.65
N LEU A 21 -15.31 -19.40 -4.27
CA LEU A 21 -14.85 -20.10 -3.06
C LEU A 21 -13.38 -20.55 -3.12
N THR A 22 -12.81 -20.74 -4.32
CA THR A 22 -11.41 -21.13 -4.52
C THR A 22 -10.44 -20.08 -3.97
N MET A 23 -10.85 -18.81 -3.96
CA MET A 23 -10.11 -17.72 -3.37
C MET A 23 -9.81 -17.91 -1.87
N VAL A 24 -10.72 -18.53 -1.11
CA VAL A 24 -10.51 -18.81 0.32
C VAL A 24 -9.33 -19.77 0.50
N PHE A 25 -9.21 -20.78 -0.37
CA PHE A 25 -8.06 -21.67 -0.38
C PHE A 25 -6.76 -20.90 -0.68
N TYR A 26 -6.75 -20.04 -1.70
CA TYR A 26 -5.57 -19.23 -2.03
C TYR A 26 -5.18 -18.26 -0.91
N LEU A 27 -6.14 -17.64 -0.23
CA LEU A 27 -5.88 -16.77 0.91
C LEU A 27 -5.29 -17.54 2.10
N LEU A 28 -5.84 -18.71 2.44
CA LEU A 28 -5.31 -19.56 3.50
C LEU A 28 -3.90 -20.06 3.17
N PHE A 29 -3.70 -20.52 1.93
CA PHE A 29 -2.40 -20.98 1.44
C PHE A 29 -1.35 -19.86 1.49
N ALA A 30 -1.67 -18.68 0.97
CA ALA A 30 -0.79 -17.52 1.03
C ALA A 30 -0.53 -17.06 2.47
N SER A 31 -1.54 -17.12 3.34
CA SER A 31 -1.38 -16.72 4.74
C SER A 31 -0.41 -17.65 5.48
N ILE A 32 -0.57 -18.97 5.32
CA ILE A 32 0.24 -19.96 6.04
C ILE A 32 1.66 -20.02 5.48
N LEU A 33 1.83 -20.01 4.15
CA LEU A 33 3.15 -20.22 3.54
C LEU A 33 3.94 -18.94 3.30
N PHE A 34 3.28 -17.79 3.25
CA PHE A 34 3.96 -16.52 2.98
C PHE A 34 3.80 -15.54 4.13
N LEU A 35 2.58 -15.19 4.52
CA LEU A 35 2.34 -14.14 5.51
C LEU A 35 2.92 -14.50 6.89
N VAL A 36 2.63 -15.70 7.40
CA VAL A 36 3.11 -16.14 8.72
C VAL A 36 4.64 -16.20 8.76
N PRO A 37 5.35 -16.89 7.84
CA PRO A 37 6.81 -16.92 7.85
C PRO A 37 7.44 -15.54 7.72
N VAL A 38 6.95 -14.69 6.81
CA VAL A 38 7.48 -13.32 6.62
C VAL A 38 7.27 -12.49 7.88
N SER A 39 6.12 -12.62 8.55
CA SER A 39 5.83 -11.88 9.79
C SER A 39 6.76 -12.30 10.93
N LEU A 40 7.03 -13.60 11.09
CA LEU A 40 7.94 -14.13 12.10
C LEU A 40 9.38 -13.68 11.85
N VAL A 41 9.86 -13.79 10.61
CA VAL A 41 11.21 -13.31 10.23
C VAL A 41 11.33 -11.80 10.45
N SER A 42 10.32 -11.03 10.07
CA SER A 42 10.31 -9.59 10.29
C SER A 42 10.30 -9.22 11.78
N ALA A 43 9.60 -10.00 12.61
CA ALA A 43 9.58 -9.82 14.06
C ALA A 43 10.95 -10.08 14.68
N GLU A 44 11.59 -11.21 14.34
CA GLU A 44 12.94 -11.55 14.81
C GLU A 44 14.00 -10.54 14.34
N LEU A 45 13.92 -10.06 13.10
CA LEU A 45 14.84 -9.04 12.59
C LEU A 45 14.63 -7.67 13.25
N ALA A 46 13.38 -7.33 13.58
CA ALA A 46 13.04 -6.10 14.28
C ALA A 46 13.55 -6.08 15.73
N THR A 47 13.49 -7.22 16.44
CA THR A 47 14.00 -7.34 17.81
C THR A 47 15.51 -7.53 17.86
N GLY A 48 16.09 -8.29 16.91
CA GLY A 48 17.53 -8.54 16.83
C GLY A 48 18.36 -7.30 16.45
N TRP A 49 17.81 -6.41 15.63
CA TRP A 49 18.47 -5.16 15.22
C TRP A 49 17.56 -3.94 15.44
N PRO A 50 17.53 -3.38 16.67
CA PRO A 50 16.67 -2.25 17.03
C PRO A 50 17.17 -0.90 16.47
N LYS A 51 17.80 -0.90 15.28
CA LYS A 51 18.20 0.31 14.58
C LYS A 51 17.01 0.84 13.77
N ASN A 52 16.83 2.16 13.78
CA ASN A 52 15.81 2.81 12.97
C ASN A 52 16.17 2.70 11.48
N GLY A 53 15.49 1.81 10.75
CA GLY A 53 15.68 1.65 9.30
C GLY A 53 15.08 0.40 8.66
N GLY A 54 14.49 -0.51 9.45
CA GLY A 54 13.67 -1.62 8.95
C GLY A 54 14.39 -2.50 7.91
N VAL A 55 13.73 -2.79 6.80
CA VAL A 55 14.22 -3.68 5.74
C VAL A 55 15.60 -3.28 5.20
N TYR A 56 15.88 -1.98 5.08
CA TYR A 56 17.20 -1.51 4.64
C TYR A 56 18.30 -1.99 5.59
N VAL A 57 18.10 -1.83 6.90
CA VAL A 57 19.09 -2.21 7.91
C VAL A 57 19.27 -3.72 7.93
N TRP A 58 18.17 -4.49 7.92
CA TRP A 58 18.23 -5.94 7.99
C TRP A 58 19.02 -6.54 6.82
N VAL A 59 18.73 -6.07 5.59
CA VAL A 59 19.43 -6.56 4.39
C VAL A 59 20.86 -6.03 4.33
N LYS A 60 21.11 -4.80 4.77
CA LYS A 60 22.47 -4.24 4.83
C LYS A 60 23.37 -5.00 5.79
N GLU A 61 22.87 -5.37 6.96
CA GLU A 61 23.66 -6.08 7.97
C GLU A 61 23.98 -7.51 7.52
N ALA A 62 23.05 -8.19 6.83
CA ALA A 62 23.26 -9.55 6.33
C ALA A 62 24.06 -9.64 5.03
N PHE A 63 23.82 -8.74 4.08
CA PHE A 63 24.30 -8.85 2.69
C PHE A 63 25.11 -7.63 2.20
N GLY A 64 25.34 -6.64 3.07
CA GLY A 64 26.11 -5.44 2.77
C GLY A 64 25.30 -4.29 2.14
N SER A 65 25.96 -3.14 2.01
CA SER A 65 25.33 -1.86 1.64
C SER A 65 24.63 -1.85 0.28
N LYS A 66 25.17 -2.56 -0.72
CA LYS A 66 24.62 -2.54 -2.09
C LYS A 66 23.25 -3.23 -2.13
N LEU A 67 23.13 -4.40 -1.51
CA LEU A 67 21.89 -5.16 -1.47
C LEU A 67 20.87 -4.53 -0.53
N GLY A 68 21.31 -3.91 0.56
CA GLY A 68 20.45 -3.08 1.41
C GLY A 68 19.81 -1.93 0.62
N PHE A 69 20.60 -1.20 -0.18
CA PHE A 69 20.08 -0.14 -1.04
C PHE A 69 19.07 -0.68 -2.07
N THR A 70 19.36 -1.79 -2.73
CA THR A 70 18.44 -2.40 -3.68
C THR A 70 17.10 -2.78 -3.01
N ALA A 71 17.13 -3.32 -1.79
CA ALA A 71 15.92 -3.71 -1.08
C ALA A 71 15.01 -2.51 -0.78
N ILE A 72 15.56 -1.42 -0.25
CA ILE A 72 14.77 -0.21 0.02
C ILE A 72 14.32 0.50 -1.26
N TRP A 73 15.13 0.43 -2.32
CA TRP A 73 14.79 0.97 -3.63
C TRP A 73 13.60 0.23 -4.27
N LEU A 74 13.58 -1.11 -4.20
CA LEU A 74 12.46 -1.92 -4.68
C LEU A 74 11.18 -1.63 -3.87
N GLN A 75 11.30 -1.49 -2.55
CA GLN A 75 10.18 -1.11 -1.69
C GLN A 75 9.63 0.27 -2.06
N TRP A 76 10.51 1.23 -2.37
CA TRP A 76 10.09 2.55 -2.82
C TRP A 76 9.37 2.51 -4.17
N ILE A 77 9.92 1.80 -5.17
CA ILE A 77 9.27 1.63 -6.50
C ILE A 77 7.89 0.98 -6.35
N GLN A 78 7.79 -0.07 -5.53
CA GLN A 78 6.52 -0.74 -5.25
C GLN A 78 5.47 0.27 -4.77
N ASN A 79 5.82 1.14 -3.82
CA ASN A 79 4.93 2.17 -3.31
C ASN A 79 4.54 3.19 -4.39
N VAL A 80 5.49 3.64 -5.22
CA VAL A 80 5.24 4.58 -6.33
C VAL A 80 4.20 4.03 -7.30
N ILE A 81 4.26 2.74 -7.63
CA ILE A 81 3.28 2.09 -8.53
C ILE A 81 1.94 1.84 -7.82
N TRP A 82 1.99 1.55 -6.52
CA TRP A 82 0.80 1.23 -5.73
C TRP A 82 -0.10 2.45 -5.48
N TYR A 83 0.45 3.64 -5.25
CA TYR A 83 -0.35 4.83 -4.95
C TYR A 83 -1.33 5.25 -6.06
N PRO A 84 -0.92 5.45 -7.33
CA PRO A 84 -1.85 5.80 -8.41
C PRO A 84 -2.94 4.75 -8.59
N THR A 85 -2.57 3.49 -8.37
CA THR A 85 -3.42 2.33 -8.50
C THR A 85 -4.56 2.30 -7.46
N VAL A 86 -4.27 2.73 -6.22
CA VAL A 86 -5.29 2.91 -5.16
C VAL A 86 -6.15 4.14 -5.41
N LEU A 87 -5.54 5.25 -5.85
CA LEU A 87 -6.27 6.47 -6.17
C LEU A 87 -7.22 6.29 -7.35
N ALA A 88 -6.85 5.49 -8.35
CA ALA A 88 -7.75 5.11 -9.45
C ALA A 88 -8.98 4.35 -8.95
N PHE A 89 -8.80 3.43 -8.00
CA PHE A 89 -9.92 2.72 -7.38
C PHE A 89 -10.80 3.66 -6.56
N ALA A 90 -10.21 4.57 -5.80
CA ALA A 90 -10.96 5.59 -5.05
C ALA A 90 -11.73 6.54 -5.99
N ALA A 91 -11.13 6.93 -7.12
CA ALA A 91 -11.80 7.73 -8.15
C ALA A 91 -13.00 7.00 -8.75
N GLY A 92 -12.86 5.70 -9.04
CA GLY A 92 -13.98 4.86 -9.47
C GLY A 92 -15.08 4.78 -8.42
N ALA A 93 -14.73 4.54 -7.15
CA ALA A 93 -15.70 4.50 -6.05
C ALA A 93 -16.45 5.84 -5.89
N LEU A 94 -15.75 6.98 -5.99
CA LEU A 94 -16.36 8.31 -5.96
C LEU A 94 -17.30 8.54 -7.14
N ALA A 95 -16.92 8.10 -8.35
CA ALA A 95 -17.77 8.19 -9.54
C ALA A 95 -19.07 7.40 -9.35
N TYR A 96 -18.98 6.18 -8.83
CA TYR A 96 -20.15 5.33 -8.55
C TYR A 96 -21.07 5.88 -7.45
N LEU A 97 -20.52 6.58 -6.44
CA LEU A 97 -21.30 7.05 -5.28
C LEU A 97 -21.94 8.44 -5.47
N PHE A 98 -21.24 9.38 -6.11
CA PHE A 98 -21.65 10.79 -6.13
C PHE A 98 -21.88 11.37 -7.52
N LEU A 99 -21.49 10.66 -8.58
CA LEU A 99 -21.55 11.15 -9.96
C LEU A 99 -22.32 10.14 -10.84
N ASP A 100 -21.79 9.87 -12.02
CA ASP A 100 -22.35 8.94 -13.01
C ASP A 100 -21.45 7.70 -13.14
N PRO A 101 -22.00 6.48 -13.08
CA PRO A 101 -21.27 5.24 -13.34
C PRO A 101 -20.49 5.22 -14.67
N GLU A 102 -20.92 5.97 -15.70
CA GLU A 102 -20.18 6.05 -16.96
C GLU A 102 -18.81 6.73 -16.82
N LEU A 103 -18.67 7.66 -15.87
CA LEU A 103 -17.40 8.33 -15.59
C LEU A 103 -16.36 7.39 -14.97
N ALA A 104 -16.79 6.30 -14.33
CA ALA A 104 -15.88 5.30 -13.77
C ALA A 104 -15.05 4.59 -14.87
N ASN A 105 -15.56 4.49 -16.09
CA ASN A 105 -14.85 3.93 -17.24
C ASN A 105 -14.03 4.98 -18.01
N ASN A 106 -14.20 6.27 -17.69
CA ASN A 106 -13.50 7.34 -18.38
C ASN A 106 -12.06 7.50 -17.85
N LYS A 107 -11.08 7.14 -18.69
CA LYS A 107 -9.65 7.24 -18.38
C LYS A 107 -9.22 8.68 -18.04
N LEU A 108 -9.77 9.69 -18.71
CA LEU A 108 -9.44 11.09 -18.46
C LEU A 108 -9.92 11.53 -17.07
N PHE A 109 -11.14 11.13 -16.68
CA PHE A 109 -11.68 11.43 -15.35
C PHE A 109 -10.79 10.83 -14.25
N SER A 110 -10.44 9.55 -14.38
CA SER A 110 -9.57 8.88 -13.41
C SER A 110 -8.21 9.58 -13.27
N VAL A 111 -7.58 9.97 -14.38
CA VAL A 111 -6.28 10.68 -14.36
C VAL A 111 -6.39 12.04 -13.69
N VAL A 112 -7.44 12.82 -13.99
CA VAL A 112 -7.64 14.14 -13.38
C VAL A 112 -7.85 14.01 -11.87
N VAL A 113 -8.69 13.07 -11.43
CA VAL A 113 -8.93 12.84 -9.99
C VAL A 113 -7.64 12.42 -9.29
N ILE A 114 -6.87 11.49 -9.87
CA ILE A 114 -5.58 11.08 -9.31
C ILE A 114 -4.65 12.28 -9.16
N LEU A 115 -4.50 13.10 -10.20
CA LEU A 115 -3.63 14.27 -10.16
C LEU A 115 -4.07 15.29 -9.10
N VAL A 116 -5.36 15.62 -9.03
CA VAL A 116 -5.90 16.57 -8.05
C VAL A 116 -5.66 16.09 -6.63
N VAL A 117 -5.94 14.81 -6.34
CA VAL A 117 -5.72 14.24 -5.00
C VAL A 117 -4.24 14.17 -4.68
N TYR A 118 -3.39 13.76 -5.63
CA TYR A 118 -1.95 13.62 -5.41
C TYR A 118 -1.29 14.96 -5.13
N TRP A 119 -1.58 15.99 -5.94
CA TRP A 119 -1.07 17.34 -5.73
C TRP A 119 -1.67 18.01 -4.50
N GLY A 120 -2.96 17.78 -4.22
CA GLY A 120 -3.60 18.24 -2.99
C GLY A 120 -2.92 17.68 -1.75
N ALA A 121 -2.71 16.36 -1.71
CA ALA A 121 -1.99 15.70 -0.62
C ALA A 121 -0.52 16.17 -0.52
N THR A 122 0.13 16.41 -1.65
CA THR A 122 1.51 16.94 -1.68
C THR A 122 1.55 18.35 -1.09
N LEU A 123 0.64 19.24 -1.48
CA LEU A 123 0.55 20.60 -0.95
C LEU A 123 0.23 20.64 0.55
N VAL A 124 -0.62 19.72 1.03
CA VAL A 124 -0.90 19.57 2.47
C VAL A 124 0.35 19.10 3.21
N ASN A 125 1.09 18.13 2.67
CA ASN A 125 2.34 17.66 3.27
C ASN A 125 3.42 18.75 3.28
N LEU A 126 3.50 19.60 2.25
CA LEU A 126 4.43 20.74 2.18
C LEU A 126 4.13 21.82 3.24
N ARG A 127 2.88 21.92 3.73
CA ARG A 127 2.49 22.85 4.81
C ARG A 127 2.80 22.34 6.23
N GLY A 128 3.37 21.15 6.36
CA GLY A 128 3.90 20.62 7.61
C GLY A 128 3.41 19.21 7.90
N VAL A 129 4.33 18.32 8.27
CA VAL A 129 4.07 16.92 8.65
C VAL A 129 3.10 16.82 9.85
N ALA A 130 2.98 17.88 10.66
CA ALA A 130 1.99 17.99 11.73
C ALA A 130 0.53 17.95 11.23
N SER A 131 0.27 18.44 10.01
CA SER A 131 -1.05 18.36 9.36
C SER A 131 -1.42 16.92 8.96
N ALA A 132 -0.45 16.09 8.61
CA ALA A 132 -0.71 14.70 8.26
C ALA A 132 -1.02 13.85 9.52
N GLY A 133 -0.38 14.20 10.65
CA GLY A 133 -0.54 13.49 11.93
C GLY A 133 -1.95 13.56 12.52
N TRP A 134 -2.65 14.71 12.41
CA TRP A 134 -4.03 14.80 12.92
C TRP A 134 -5.02 14.02 12.05
N LEU A 135 -4.83 14.01 10.73
CA LEU A 135 -5.65 13.23 9.80
C LEU A 135 -5.54 11.72 10.05
N THR A 136 -4.37 11.23 10.45
CA THR A 136 -4.18 9.82 10.82
C THR A 136 -4.64 9.46 12.24
N THR A 137 -4.85 10.45 13.12
CA THR A 137 -5.29 10.22 14.52
C THR A 137 -6.80 10.37 14.66
N ALA A 138 -7.45 11.10 13.75
CA ALA A 138 -8.89 11.33 13.74
C ALA A 138 -9.70 10.22 13.01
N GLY A 139 -9.04 9.20 12.45
CA GLY A 139 -9.65 8.08 11.73
C GLY A 139 -9.45 6.74 12.42
#